data_AF-A0A357KL18-F1
#
_entry.id   AF-A0A357KL18-F1
#
_cell.length_a   1.000
_cell.length_b   1.000
_cell.length_c   1.000
_cell.angle_alpha   90.00
_cell.angle_beta   90.00
_cell.angle_gamma   90.00
#
_symmetry.space_group_name_H-M   'P 1'
#
loop_
_entity.id
_entity.type
_entity.pdbx_description
1 polymer ?
#
loop_
_entity_poly.entity_id
_entity_poly.type
_entity_poly.pdbx_seq_one_letter_code
_entity_poly.pdbx_strand_id
1 'polypeptide(L)'
;MSWIKGCLRWVRWLFTQIPIYGQLFNSSKSSISAALNDLFITTLFSLLPLWFYPIIAKFAFGTPFWSTVKSFVNGGELFIYSAALVGPLIYAITKRYGEDNEQDPQGKSDVAGVFPKIRSIQFPYGVWFVLISILVCCFAAIFFGIMRANSSANLPIQPDEDALFVASGILYLFTLSCFFCVSVYRLNLENTSETFGQDTRNLMKQWENHND
;
A
#
# COMPACT_ATOMS: atom_id res chain seq x y z
N MET A 1 11.19 3.00 34.34
CA MET A 1 11.61 2.55 32.99
C MET A 1 11.29 1.08 32.64
N SER A 2 10.79 0.23 33.56
CA SER A 2 10.45 -1.19 33.25
C SER A 2 9.09 -1.37 32.54
N TRP A 3 8.11 -0.50 32.78
CA TRP A 3 6.78 -0.56 32.18
C TRP A 3 6.78 -0.40 30.64
N ILE A 4 7.69 0.43 30.11
CA ILE A 4 7.82 0.66 28.66
C ILE A 4 8.27 -0.62 27.95
N LYS A 5 9.17 -1.40 28.58
CA LYS A 5 9.66 -2.67 28.02
C LYS A 5 8.60 -3.77 28.05
N GLY A 6 7.74 -3.79 29.07
CA GLY A 6 6.59 -4.70 29.16
C GLY A 6 5.55 -4.42 28.08
N CYS A 7 5.20 -3.14 27.89
CA CYS A 7 4.27 -2.72 26.84
C CYS A 7 4.83 -3.04 25.44
N LEU A 8 6.12 -2.76 25.18
CA LEU A 8 6.75 -3.12 23.90
C LEU A 8 6.72 -4.63 23.61
N ARG A 9 6.92 -5.47 24.63
CA ARG A 9 6.87 -6.93 24.46
C ARG A 9 5.45 -7.42 24.14
N TRP A 10 4.44 -6.86 24.80
CA TRP A 10 3.05 -7.21 24.59
C TRP A 10 2.56 -6.78 23.20
N VAL A 11 2.90 -5.54 22.82
CA VAL A 11 2.65 -5.01 21.49
C VAL A 11 3.33 -5.88 20.43
N ARG A 12 4.60 -6.25 20.62
CA ARG A 12 5.31 -7.14 19.70
C ARG A 12 4.64 -8.51 19.56
N TRP A 13 4.14 -9.08 20.66
CA TRP A 13 3.43 -10.37 20.65
C TRP A 13 2.08 -10.27 19.90
N LEU A 14 1.34 -9.19 20.11
CA LEU A 14 0.09 -8.91 19.41
C LEU A 14 0.32 -8.72 17.91
N PHE A 15 1.38 -8.00 17.53
CA PHE A 15 1.76 -7.84 16.13
C PHE A 15 2.25 -9.13 15.48
N THR A 16 2.88 -10.07 16.23
CA THR A 16 3.24 -11.38 15.68
C THR A 16 2.04 -12.32 15.47
N GLN A 17 0.94 -12.11 16.19
CA GLN A 17 -0.30 -12.88 16.01
C GLN A 17 -1.12 -12.41 14.80
N ILE A 18 -0.93 -11.16 14.35
CA ILE A 18 -1.58 -10.67 13.15
C ILE A 18 -0.79 -11.18 11.94
N PRO A 19 -1.38 -12.04 11.08
CA PRO A 19 -0.67 -12.68 9.97
C PRO A 19 -0.05 -11.66 8.98
N ILE A 20 -0.62 -10.45 8.95
CA ILE A 20 -0.17 -9.32 8.12
C ILE A 20 1.14 -8.70 8.59
N TYR A 21 1.47 -8.74 9.88
CA TYR A 21 2.69 -8.10 10.43
C TYR A 21 3.75 -9.13 10.86
N GLY A 22 3.38 -10.40 10.99
CA GLY A 22 4.32 -11.45 11.41
C GLY A 22 5.50 -11.65 10.46
N GLN A 23 5.28 -11.60 9.14
CA GLN A 23 6.35 -11.80 8.16
C GLN A 23 7.28 -10.58 8.01
N LEU A 24 6.84 -9.38 8.40
CA LEU A 24 7.66 -8.15 8.40
C LEU A 24 8.92 -8.27 9.26
N PHE A 25 8.86 -9.06 10.35
CA PHE A 25 10.02 -9.29 11.22
C PHE A 25 11.10 -10.17 10.60
N ASN A 26 10.75 -10.99 9.59
CA ASN A 26 11.69 -11.86 8.89
C ASN A 26 12.24 -11.21 7.60
N SER A 27 11.80 -9.99 7.28
CA SER A 27 12.20 -9.27 6.07
C SER A 27 13.63 -8.75 6.14
N SER A 28 14.31 -8.72 4.99
CA SER A 28 15.63 -8.11 4.89
C SER A 28 15.55 -6.59 5.13
N LYS A 29 16.59 -6.01 5.75
CA LYS A 29 16.67 -4.56 5.97
C LYS A 29 16.64 -3.76 4.66
N SER A 30 17.19 -4.33 3.59
CA SER A 30 17.17 -3.73 2.25
C SER A 30 15.74 -3.60 1.72
N SER A 31 14.96 -4.69 1.79
CA SER A 31 13.54 -4.70 1.38
C SER A 31 12.72 -3.68 2.17
N ILE A 32 12.96 -3.55 3.48
CA ILE A 32 12.26 -2.58 4.34
C ILE A 32 12.59 -1.15 3.92
N SER A 33 13.87 -0.83 3.70
CA SER A 33 14.29 0.52 3.28
C SER A 33 13.72 0.91 1.92
N ALA A 34 13.74 -0.02 0.97
CA ALA A 34 13.20 0.23 -0.37
C ALA A 34 11.66 0.37 -0.35
N ALA A 35 10.96 -0.49 0.40
CA ALA A 35 9.51 -0.35 0.58
C ALA A 35 9.11 0.94 1.31
N LEU A 36 9.95 1.44 2.23
CA LEU A 36 9.74 2.71 2.90
C LEU A 36 9.91 3.89 1.94
N ASN A 37 10.87 3.81 1.01
CA ASN A 37 11.03 4.80 -0.05
C ASN A 37 9.81 4.79 -1.00
N ASP A 38 9.35 3.61 -1.42
CA ASP A 38 8.14 3.46 -2.23
C ASP A 38 6.91 4.05 -1.53
N LEU A 39 6.76 3.78 -0.22
CA LEU A 39 5.68 4.35 0.58
C LEU A 39 5.81 5.87 0.68
N PHE A 40 7.00 6.39 0.89
CA PHE A 40 7.23 7.83 1.00
C PHE A 40 6.88 8.54 -0.31
N ILE A 41 7.35 8.03 -1.44
CA ILE A 41 7.05 8.55 -2.78
C ILE A 41 5.54 8.49 -3.03
N THR A 42 4.92 7.34 -2.78
CA THR A 42 3.47 7.15 -2.98
C THR A 42 2.66 8.10 -2.10
N THR A 43 3.05 8.25 -0.83
CA THR A 43 2.39 9.16 0.12
C THR A 43 2.52 10.60 -0.35
N LEU A 44 3.71 11.02 -0.75
CA LEU A 44 3.98 12.37 -1.25
C LEU A 44 3.15 12.68 -2.50
N PHE A 45 3.12 11.77 -3.48
CA PHE A 45 2.28 11.92 -4.67
C PHE A 45 0.78 11.87 -4.36
N SER A 46 0.35 11.07 -3.38
CA SER A 46 -1.06 11.01 -2.99
C SER A 46 -1.54 12.27 -2.26
N LEU A 47 -0.66 12.90 -1.47
CA LEU A 47 -0.97 14.13 -0.74
C LEU A 47 -0.73 15.38 -1.58
N LEU A 48 -0.04 15.27 -2.70
CA LEU A 48 0.31 16.40 -3.56
C LEU A 48 -0.93 17.25 -3.95
N PRO A 49 -2.08 16.68 -4.35
CA PRO A 49 -3.30 17.46 -4.58
C PRO A 49 -3.79 18.22 -3.34
N LEU A 50 -3.65 17.62 -2.15
CA LEU A 50 -4.00 18.23 -0.86
C LEU A 50 -3.10 19.41 -0.51
N TRP A 51 -1.85 19.43 -0.97
CA TRP A 51 -0.94 20.58 -0.78
C TRP A 51 -1.17 21.67 -1.81
N PHE A 52 -1.43 21.31 -3.08
CA PHE A 52 -1.58 22.30 -4.14
C PHE A 52 -2.77 23.21 -3.93
N TYR A 53 -3.92 22.67 -3.51
CA TYR A 53 -5.13 23.47 -3.27
C TYR A 53 -4.91 24.62 -2.26
N PRO A 54 -4.43 24.39 -1.02
CA PRO A 54 -4.19 25.46 -0.04
C PRO A 54 -3.02 26.36 -0.41
N ILE A 55 -2.01 25.89 -1.15
CA ILE A 55 -0.95 26.75 -1.69
C ILE A 55 -1.53 27.76 -2.68
N ILE A 56 -2.29 27.27 -3.68
CA ILE A 56 -2.95 28.12 -4.67
C ILE A 56 -3.93 29.06 -3.98
N ALA A 57 -4.72 28.57 -3.02
CA ALA A 57 -5.69 29.39 -2.30
C ALA A 57 -5.03 30.51 -1.48
N LYS A 58 -3.87 30.24 -0.87
CA LYS A 58 -3.08 31.25 -0.16
C LYS A 58 -2.52 32.31 -1.10
N PHE A 59 -1.96 31.90 -2.25
CA PHE A 59 -1.36 32.84 -3.21
C PHE A 59 -2.41 33.64 -3.99
N ALA A 60 -3.54 33.03 -4.36
CA ALA A 60 -4.57 33.67 -5.18
C ALA A 60 -5.58 34.48 -4.34
N PHE A 61 -5.95 33.99 -3.15
CA PHE A 61 -7.05 34.56 -2.35
C PHE A 61 -6.62 35.04 -0.96
N GLY A 62 -5.34 34.89 -0.57
CA GLY A 62 -4.84 35.33 0.74
C GLY A 62 -5.41 34.56 1.93
N THR A 63 -5.98 33.36 1.71
CA THR A 63 -6.61 32.59 2.78
C THR A 63 -5.59 31.92 3.70
N PRO A 64 -5.91 31.74 5.00
CA PRO A 64 -5.03 31.06 5.94
C PRO A 64 -4.88 29.58 5.58
N PHE A 65 -3.65 29.19 5.26
CA PHE A 65 -3.27 27.84 4.79
C PHE A 65 -3.89 26.71 5.61
N TRP A 66 -3.71 26.73 6.92
CA TRP A 66 -4.18 25.66 7.81
C TRP A 66 -5.70 25.53 7.88
N SER A 67 -6.42 26.66 7.75
CA SER A 67 -7.88 26.64 7.69
C SER A 67 -8.37 25.98 6.40
N THR A 68 -7.70 26.26 5.29
CA THR A 68 -8.02 25.66 3.98
C THR A 68 -7.73 24.17 3.97
N VAL A 69 -6.61 23.73 4.57
CA VAL A 69 -6.30 22.30 4.76
C VAL A 69 -7.36 21.63 5.63
N LYS A 70 -7.71 22.21 6.79
CA LYS A 70 -8.72 21.62 7.68
C LYS A 70 -10.07 21.52 6.98
N SER A 71 -10.50 22.57 6.27
CA SER A 71 -11.73 22.56 5.48
C SER A 71 -11.73 21.48 4.38
N PHE A 72 -10.59 21.31 3.69
CA PHE A 72 -10.45 20.29 2.66
C PHE A 72 -10.54 18.86 3.22
N VAL A 73 -9.87 18.59 4.35
CA VAL A 73 -9.97 17.28 5.03
C VAL A 73 -11.36 17.06 5.62
N ASN A 74 -11.96 18.09 6.21
CA ASN A 74 -13.35 18.10 6.66
C ASN A 74 -14.36 17.96 5.51
N GLY A 75 -13.93 18.15 4.26
CA GLY A 75 -14.71 17.83 3.06
C GLY A 75 -14.75 16.34 2.73
N GLY A 76 -13.99 15.51 3.43
CA GLY A 76 -13.96 14.06 3.25
C GLY A 76 -12.98 13.59 2.17
N GLU A 77 -12.16 14.50 1.64
CA GLU A 77 -11.18 14.22 0.58
C GLU A 77 -10.14 13.16 1.00
N LEU A 78 -9.81 13.10 2.29
CA LEU A 78 -8.89 12.08 2.83
C LEU A 78 -9.46 10.66 2.71
N PHE A 79 -10.79 10.49 2.76
CA PHE A 79 -11.44 9.20 2.50
C PHE A 79 -11.25 8.78 1.04
N ILE A 80 -11.38 9.72 0.11
CA ILE A 80 -11.15 9.46 -1.32
C ILE A 80 -9.70 9.04 -1.54
N TYR A 81 -8.72 9.72 -0.92
CA TYR A 81 -7.32 9.33 -1.03
C TYR A 81 -7.03 7.95 -0.43
N SER A 82 -7.67 7.61 0.70
CA SER A 82 -7.57 6.26 1.26
C SER A 82 -8.11 5.19 0.30
N ALA A 83 -9.21 5.46 -0.40
CA ALA A 83 -9.75 4.55 -1.41
C ALA A 83 -8.89 4.50 -2.68
N ALA A 84 -8.31 5.62 -3.10
CA ALA A 84 -7.43 5.68 -4.27
C ALA A 84 -6.16 4.83 -4.09
N LEU A 85 -5.64 4.74 -2.86
CA LEU A 85 -4.48 3.89 -2.52
C LEU A 85 -4.78 2.39 -2.62
N VAL A 86 -6.06 2.00 -2.61
CA VAL A 86 -6.45 0.58 -2.75
C VAL A 86 -6.15 0.04 -4.14
N GLY A 87 -6.24 0.86 -5.19
CA GLY A 87 -5.95 0.43 -6.57
C GLY A 87 -4.51 -0.09 -6.72
N PRO A 88 -3.48 0.73 -6.41
CA PRO A 88 -2.08 0.30 -6.38
C PRO A 88 -1.83 -0.91 -5.46
N LEU A 89 -2.55 -0.99 -4.33
CA LEU A 89 -2.44 -2.10 -3.39
C LEU A 89 -2.94 -3.43 -4.00
N ILE A 90 -4.11 -3.42 -4.65
CA ILE A 90 -4.64 -4.59 -5.36
C ILE A 90 -3.73 -4.97 -6.53
N TYR A 91 -3.22 -3.99 -7.27
CA TYR A 91 -2.25 -4.24 -8.34
C TYR A 91 -1.01 -4.96 -7.81
N ALA A 92 -0.44 -4.50 -6.70
CA ALA A 92 0.72 -5.14 -6.08
C ALA A 92 0.43 -6.57 -5.62
N ILE A 93 -0.77 -6.87 -5.10
CA ILE A 93 -1.12 -8.24 -4.67
C ILE A 93 -1.33 -9.18 -5.86
N THR A 94 -1.85 -8.64 -6.98
CA THR A 94 -2.24 -9.43 -8.16
C THR A 94 -1.16 -9.53 -9.24
N LYS A 95 -0.08 -8.74 -9.13
CA LYS A 95 1.08 -8.84 -10.02
C LYS A 95 1.73 -10.22 -9.87
N ARG A 96 2.09 -10.85 -10.99
CA ARG A 96 2.80 -12.12 -11.01
C ARG A 96 4.28 -11.87 -10.72
N TYR A 97 4.80 -12.53 -9.70
CA TYR A 97 6.20 -12.46 -9.32
C TYR A 97 6.96 -13.58 -10.03
N GLY A 98 7.95 -13.24 -10.85
CA GLY A 98 8.88 -14.21 -11.44
C GLY A 98 8.73 -14.56 -12.92
N GLU A 99 7.93 -13.85 -13.73
CA GLU A 99 7.85 -14.11 -15.18
C GLU A 99 8.32 -12.98 -16.11
N ASP A 100 8.52 -11.75 -15.62
CA ASP A 100 8.88 -10.62 -16.49
C ASP A 100 10.38 -10.59 -16.89
N ASN A 101 11.20 -11.54 -16.43
CA ASN A 101 12.66 -11.52 -16.60
C ASN A 101 13.23 -12.66 -17.46
N GLU A 102 12.40 -13.38 -18.23
CA GLU A 102 12.90 -14.10 -19.41
C GLU A 102 13.00 -13.12 -20.59
N GLN A 103 13.87 -12.11 -20.45
CA GLN A 103 14.56 -11.59 -21.63
C GLN A 103 15.50 -12.69 -22.10
N ASP A 104 14.96 -13.53 -22.97
CA ASP A 104 15.76 -14.39 -23.81
C ASP A 104 16.72 -13.48 -24.61
N PRO A 105 18.06 -13.59 -24.44
CA PRO A 105 19.01 -12.78 -25.19
C PRO A 105 19.02 -13.12 -26.68
N GLN A 106 18.28 -14.15 -27.10
CA GLN A 106 18.04 -14.46 -28.50
C GLN A 106 16.63 -14.00 -28.87
N GLY A 107 16.52 -12.89 -29.61
CA GLY A 107 15.26 -12.32 -30.09
C GLY A 107 14.45 -13.25 -31.01
N LYS A 108 13.86 -14.30 -30.44
CA LYS A 108 12.81 -15.12 -31.06
C LYS A 108 11.52 -14.88 -30.31
N SER A 109 10.92 -13.74 -30.66
CA SER A 109 9.57 -13.34 -30.30
C SER A 109 8.53 -14.21 -31.02
N ASP A 110 8.48 -15.53 -30.78
CA ASP A 110 7.49 -16.40 -31.44
C ASP A 110 7.09 -17.58 -30.55
N VAL A 111 6.31 -17.30 -29.49
CA VAL A 111 5.20 -18.18 -29.10
C VAL A 111 3.99 -17.31 -28.75
N ALA A 112 3.32 -16.85 -29.80
CA ALA A 112 1.91 -16.47 -29.72
C ALA A 112 1.08 -17.67 -29.24
N GLY A 113 0.29 -17.50 -28.17
CA GLY A 113 -0.88 -18.37 -27.95
C GLY A 113 -1.05 -19.07 -26.60
N VAL A 114 -0.25 -18.79 -25.57
CA VAL A 114 -0.60 -19.28 -24.22
C VAL A 114 -1.51 -18.26 -23.56
N PHE A 115 -2.81 -18.56 -23.55
CA PHE A 115 -3.84 -17.87 -22.74
C PHE A 115 -3.28 -17.43 -21.38
N PRO A 116 -3.62 -16.23 -20.87
CA PRO A 116 -3.15 -15.78 -19.56
C PRO A 116 -3.63 -16.77 -18.51
N LYS A 117 -2.72 -17.65 -18.11
CA LYS A 117 -2.95 -18.71 -17.14
C LYS A 117 -3.19 -18.01 -15.81
N ILE A 118 -4.48 -17.82 -15.53
CA ILE A 118 -5.14 -17.35 -14.30
C ILE A 118 -4.17 -16.70 -13.31
N ARG A 119 -4.30 -15.38 -13.10
CA ARG A 119 -3.62 -14.60 -12.05
C ARG A 119 -3.86 -15.25 -10.68
N SER A 120 -3.08 -16.27 -10.36
CA SER A 120 -3.15 -16.93 -9.07
C SER A 120 -2.47 -16.00 -8.08
N ILE A 121 -3.17 -15.69 -7.00
CA ILE A 121 -2.66 -14.92 -5.89
C ILE A 121 -1.58 -15.77 -5.22
N GLN A 122 -0.35 -15.70 -5.74
CA GLN A 122 0.82 -16.33 -5.13
C GLN A 122 1.30 -15.54 -3.89
N PHE A 123 0.65 -14.41 -3.61
CA PHE A 123 0.93 -13.61 -2.44
C PHE A 123 0.45 -14.29 -1.16
N PRO A 124 1.32 -14.55 -0.17
CA PRO A 124 0.89 -15.10 1.10
C PRO A 124 -0.13 -14.13 1.74
N TYR A 125 -1.30 -14.65 2.12
CA TYR A 125 -2.42 -13.87 2.66
C TYR A 125 -3.02 -12.83 1.71
N GLY A 126 -2.82 -12.91 0.39
CA GLY A 126 -3.37 -11.94 -0.56
C GLY A 126 -4.91 -11.81 -0.50
N VAL A 127 -5.63 -12.90 -0.21
CA VAL A 127 -7.10 -12.87 0.01
C VAL A 127 -7.47 -11.97 1.19
N TRP A 128 -6.71 -12.00 2.28
CA TRP A 128 -6.95 -11.14 3.45
C TRP A 128 -6.74 -9.66 3.12
N PHE A 129 -5.71 -9.34 2.36
CA PHE A 129 -5.49 -7.96 1.91
C PHE A 129 -6.59 -7.47 0.97
N VAL A 130 -7.11 -8.34 0.09
CA VAL A 130 -8.26 -8.00 -0.76
C VAL A 130 -9.52 -7.76 0.09
N LEU A 131 -9.78 -8.60 1.09
CA LEU A 131 -10.91 -8.38 2.02
C LEU A 131 -10.77 -7.06 2.79
N ILE A 132 -9.57 -6.75 3.29
CA ILE A 132 -9.30 -5.46 3.96
C ILE A 132 -9.48 -4.29 3.00
N SER A 133 -9.03 -4.43 1.75
CA SER A 133 -9.20 -3.41 0.71
C SER A 133 -10.67 -3.10 0.44
N ILE A 134 -11.51 -4.14 0.31
CA ILE A 134 -12.96 -3.99 0.15
C ILE A 134 -13.54 -3.26 1.36
N LEU A 135 -13.15 -3.67 2.57
CA LEU A 135 -13.62 -3.06 3.81
C LEU A 135 -13.25 -1.57 3.87
N VAL A 136 -12.00 -1.20 3.56
CA VAL A 136 -11.55 0.20 3.50
C VAL A 136 -12.36 0.99 2.49
N CYS A 137 -12.58 0.46 1.28
CA CYS A 137 -13.41 1.12 0.27
C CYS A 137 -14.86 1.30 0.73
N CYS A 138 -15.47 0.29 1.36
CA CYS A 138 -16.82 0.39 1.92
C CYS A 138 -16.91 1.46 3.00
N PHE A 139 -15.98 1.48 3.95
CA PHE A 139 -15.95 2.52 4.99
C PHE A 139 -15.74 3.91 4.40
N ALA A 140 -14.77 4.07 3.49
CA ALA A 140 -14.53 5.33 2.80
C ALA A 140 -15.79 5.82 2.07
N ALA A 141 -16.47 4.94 1.34
CA ALA A 141 -17.70 5.27 0.61
C ALA A 141 -18.86 5.64 1.55
N ILE A 142 -19.04 4.93 2.67
CA ILE A 142 -20.10 5.22 3.65
C ILE A 142 -19.84 6.58 4.31
N PHE A 143 -18.65 6.82 4.85
CA PHE A 143 -18.34 8.08 5.54
C PHE A 143 -18.38 9.27 4.58
N PHE A 144 -17.79 9.12 3.39
CA PHE A 144 -17.87 10.15 2.36
C PHE A 144 -19.32 10.43 1.93
N GLY A 145 -20.13 9.38 1.76
CA GLY A 145 -21.54 9.48 1.43
C GLY A 145 -22.34 10.23 2.50
N ILE A 146 -22.12 9.93 3.78
CA ILE A 146 -22.77 10.62 4.91
C ILE A 146 -22.38 12.11 4.91
N MET A 147 -21.10 12.42 4.74
CA MET A 147 -20.63 13.81 4.68
C MET A 147 -21.28 14.57 3.53
N ARG A 148 -21.29 13.97 2.33
CA ARG A 148 -21.86 14.60 1.14
C ARG A 148 -23.38 14.78 1.22
N ALA A 149 -24.08 13.81 1.81
CA ALA A 149 -25.52 13.88 2.04
C ALA A 149 -25.88 15.00 3.02
N ASN A 150 -25.11 15.15 4.11
CA ASN A 150 -25.33 16.23 5.08
C ASN A 150 -25.09 17.61 4.47
N SER A 151 -24.06 17.79 3.64
CA SER A 151 -23.82 19.06 2.94
C SER A 151 -24.89 19.42 1.92
N SER A 152 -25.62 18.44 1.38
CA SER A 152 -26.57 18.65 0.27
C SER A 152 -28.04 18.67 0.71
N ALA A 153 -28.40 17.90 1.75
CA ALA A 153 -29.79 17.63 2.11
C ALA A 153 -30.21 18.21 3.47
N ASN A 154 -29.35 18.97 4.17
CA ASN A 154 -29.62 19.54 5.51
C ASN A 154 -30.26 18.51 6.46
N LEU A 155 -29.73 17.29 6.47
CA LEU A 155 -30.23 16.24 7.36
C LEU A 155 -30.02 16.67 8.83
N PRO A 156 -30.91 16.27 9.76
CA PRO A 156 -30.83 16.66 11.16
C PRO A 156 -29.65 16.04 11.93
N ILE A 157 -28.90 15.14 11.29
CA ILE A 157 -27.71 14.51 11.85
C ILE A 157 -26.51 15.37 11.41
N GLN A 158 -26.06 16.28 12.28
CA GLN A 158 -24.78 16.96 12.09
C GLN A 158 -23.68 16.07 12.66
N PRO A 159 -22.86 15.42 11.82
CA PRO A 159 -21.74 14.64 12.29
C PRO A 159 -20.69 15.59 12.85
N ASP A 160 -20.10 15.21 13.97
CA ASP A 160 -19.01 15.96 14.57
C ASP A 160 -17.81 16.01 13.59
N GLU A 161 -17.48 17.23 13.15
CA GLU A 161 -16.40 17.47 12.19
C GLU A 161 -15.04 17.02 12.73
N ASP A 162 -14.80 17.18 14.02
CA ASP A 162 -13.53 16.79 14.62
C ASP A 162 -13.42 15.25 14.71
N ALA A 163 -14.52 14.56 14.98
CA ALA A 163 -14.56 13.09 14.94
C ALA A 163 -14.36 12.55 13.52
N LEU A 164 -14.95 13.19 12.51
CA LEU A 164 -14.76 12.83 11.09
C LEU A 164 -13.33 13.05 10.63
N PHE A 165 -12.72 14.18 11.01
CA PHE A 165 -11.33 14.47 10.73
C PHE A 165 -10.42 13.36 11.29
N VAL A 166 -10.60 13.01 12.57
CA VAL A 166 -9.82 11.95 13.22
C VAL A 166 -10.08 10.59 12.56
N ALA A 167 -11.33 10.24 12.28
CA ALA A 167 -11.67 8.97 11.62
C ALA A 167 -11.05 8.85 10.23
N SER A 168 -11.08 9.93 9.44
CA SER A 168 -10.45 9.96 8.11
C SER A 168 -8.94 9.77 8.21
N GLY A 169 -8.28 10.45 9.16
CA GLY A 169 -6.86 10.32 9.43
C GLY A 169 -6.46 8.91 9.84
N ILE A 170 -7.23 8.27 10.73
CA ILE A 170 -7.01 6.88 11.15
C ILE A 170 -7.15 5.93 9.96
N LEU A 171 -8.21 6.08 9.15
CA LEU A 171 -8.42 5.22 7.99
C LEU A 171 -7.28 5.37 6.97
N TYR A 172 -6.84 6.60 6.71
CA TYR A 172 -5.72 6.86 5.80
C TYR A 172 -4.40 6.26 6.30
N LEU A 173 -4.08 6.44 7.59
CA LEU A 173 -2.89 5.82 8.21
C LEU A 173 -2.96 4.29 8.18
N PHE A 174 -4.14 3.72 8.41
CA PHE A 174 -4.36 2.29 8.32
C PHE A 174 -4.11 1.77 6.90
N THR A 175 -4.65 2.44 5.88
CA THR A 175 -4.41 2.08 4.47
C THR A 175 -2.95 2.20 4.09
N LEU A 176 -2.25 3.24 4.54
CA LEU A 176 -0.80 3.37 4.36
C LEU A 176 -0.03 2.23 5.02
N SER A 177 -0.41 1.82 6.22
CA SER A 177 0.19 0.66 6.89
C SER A 177 -0.03 -0.64 6.09
N CYS A 178 -1.24 -0.85 5.56
CA CYS A 178 -1.51 -1.99 4.68
C CYS A 178 -0.65 -1.93 3.40
N PHE A 179 -0.55 -0.75 2.77
CA PHE A 179 0.28 -0.54 1.59
C PHE A 179 1.76 -0.81 1.88
N PHE A 180 2.26 -0.36 3.03
CA PHE A 180 3.62 -0.66 3.49
C PHE A 180 3.87 -2.17 3.58
N CYS A 181 2.96 -2.89 4.24
CA CYS A 181 3.09 -4.34 4.41
C CYS A 181 3.14 -5.05 3.05
N VAL A 182 2.23 -4.69 2.14
CA VAL A 182 2.19 -5.25 0.78
C VAL A 182 3.48 -4.94 0.02
N SER A 183 3.99 -3.71 0.09
CA SER A 183 5.25 -3.33 -0.56
C SER A 183 6.45 -4.12 -0.01
N VAL A 184 6.55 -4.30 1.30
CA VAL A 184 7.63 -5.12 1.90
C VAL A 184 7.54 -6.58 1.44
N TYR A 185 6.33 -7.16 1.44
CA TYR A 185 6.12 -8.53 0.99
C TYR A 185 6.40 -8.72 -0.49
N ARG A 186 6.00 -7.74 -1.32
CA ARG A 186 6.35 -7.69 -2.73
C ARG A 186 7.86 -7.76 -2.92
N LEU A 187 8.61 -6.83 -2.29
CA LEU A 187 10.05 -6.77 -2.49
C LEU A 187 10.77 -8.03 -1.98
N ASN A 188 10.28 -8.65 -0.90
CA ASN A 188 10.83 -9.91 -0.44
C ASN A 188 10.63 -11.04 -1.45
N LEU A 189 9.46 -11.14 -2.09
CA LEU A 189 9.19 -12.14 -3.11
C LEU A 189 10.06 -11.92 -4.35
N GLU A 190 10.20 -10.67 -4.80
CA GLU A 190 11.06 -10.29 -5.93
C GLU A 190 12.52 -10.67 -5.66
N ASN A 191 13.09 -10.21 -4.53
CA ASN A 191 14.48 -10.50 -4.16
C ASN A 191 14.75 -12.00 -3.98
N THR A 192 13.79 -12.75 -3.44
CA THR A 192 13.93 -14.21 -3.26
C THR A 192 13.97 -14.91 -4.62
N SER A 193 13.08 -14.53 -5.55
CA SER A 193 13.06 -15.11 -6.90
C SER A 193 14.34 -14.82 -7.70
N GLU A 194 14.89 -13.61 -7.59
CA GLU A 194 16.14 -13.25 -8.26
C GLU A 194 17.33 -14.03 -7.70
N THR A 195 17.39 -14.20 -6.37
CA THR A 195 18.46 -14.96 -5.72
C THR A 195 18.44 -16.42 -6.18
N PHE A 196 17.27 -17.07 -6.20
CA PHE A 196 17.13 -18.45 -6.69
C PHE A 196 17.45 -18.58 -8.19
N GLY A 197 17.09 -17.59 -9.01
CA GLY A 197 17.41 -17.55 -10.43
C GLY A 197 18.92 -17.43 -10.67
N GLN A 198 19.61 -16.59 -9.89
CA GLN A 198 21.07 -16.45 -9.94
C GLN A 198 21.77 -17.73 -9.50
N ASP A 199 21.33 -18.35 -8.40
CA ASP A 199 21.91 -19.60 -7.91
C ASP A 199 21.74 -20.74 -8.93
N THR A 200 20.57 -20.84 -9.57
CA THR A 200 20.33 -21.85 -10.61
C THR A 200 21.19 -21.60 -11.85
N ARG A 201 21.32 -20.35 -12.29
CA ARG A 201 22.22 -19.98 -13.41
C ARG A 201 23.68 -20.28 -13.07
N ASN A 202 24.10 -20.05 -11.82
CA ASN A 202 25.45 -20.35 -11.36
C ASN A 202 25.70 -21.86 -11.30
N LEU A 203 24.75 -22.65 -10.81
CA LEU A 203 24.81 -24.12 -10.82
C LEU A 203 24.88 -24.66 -12.25
N MET A 204 24.11 -24.10 -13.17
CA MET A 204 24.11 -24.54 -14.58
C MET A 204 25.46 -24.24 -15.26
N LYS A 205 26.03 -23.06 -15.03
CA LYS A 205 27.39 -22.71 -15.50
C LYS A 205 28.47 -23.60 -14.89
N GLN A 206 28.36 -23.95 -13.61
CA GLN A 206 29.29 -24.87 -12.95
C GLN A 206 29.20 -26.27 -13.54
N TRP A 207 27.99 -26.73 -13.87
CA TRP A 207 27.78 -28.04 -14.49
C TRP A 207 28.32 -28.11 -15.92
N GLU A 208 28.12 -27.04 -16.71
CA GLU A 208 28.67 -26.91 -18.07
C GLU A 208 30.20 -26.96 -18.06
N ASN A 209 30.85 -26.20 -17.17
CA ASN A 209 32.31 -26.21 -17.00
C ASN A 209 32.90 -27.52 -16.47
N HIS A 210 32.09 -28.45 -15.96
CA HIS A 210 32.57 -29.73 -15.43
C HIS A 210 32.48 -30.87 -16.46
N ASN A 211 31.73 -30.68 -17.55
CA ASN A 211 31.54 -31.67 -18.60
C ASN A 211 32.39 -31.40 -19.86
N ASP A 212 33.09 -30.27 -19.92
CA ASP A 212 34.12 -29.93 -20.92
C ASP A 212 35.53 -30.27 -20.40
#